data_AF-A0A8E2ARM4-F1
#
_entry.id   AF-A0A8E2ARM4-F1
#
_cell.length_a   1.000
_cell.length_b   1.000
_cell.length_c   1.000
_cell.angle_alpha   90.00
_cell.angle_beta   90.00
_cell.angle_gamma   90.00
#
_symmetry.space_group_name_H-M   'P 1'
#
loop_
_entity.id
_entity.type
_entity.pdbx_description
1 polymer ?
#
loop_
_entity_poly.entity_id
_entity_poly.type
_entity_poly.pdbx_seq_one_letter_code
_entity_poly.pdbx_strand_id
1 'polypeptide(L)'
;SQQPKRAPWPLERLILECSIALGYALDKSTRLTYFSALNSYLNFCKLHDFAVEPTPDTLSFFVVFISAHIKPHSVASYLSGICSELEPFFPKVRTVR
;
A
#
# COMPACT_ATOMS: atom_id res chain seq x y z
N SER A 1 -6.22 23.14 -33.24
CA SER A 1 -5.67 21.87 -32.72
C SER A 1 -6.67 21.26 -31.75
N GLN A 2 -7.41 20.22 -32.17
CA GLN A 2 -8.34 19.53 -31.28
C GLN A 2 -7.55 18.66 -30.31
N GLN A 3 -7.74 18.86 -29.00
CA GLN A 3 -7.18 17.95 -28.01
C GLN A 3 -7.83 16.57 -28.19
N PRO A 4 -7.06 15.48 -28.28
CA PRO A 4 -7.64 14.15 -28.37
C PRO A 4 -8.51 13.90 -27.12
N LYS A 5 -9.72 13.36 -27.31
CA LYS A 5 -10.61 12.97 -26.21
C LYS A 5 -9.87 11.96 -25.33
N ARG A 6 -9.32 12.41 -24.19
CA ARG A 6 -8.61 11.55 -23.25
C ARG A 6 -9.66 10.74 -22.49
N ALA A 7 -9.62 9.42 -22.64
CA ALA A 7 -10.39 8.53 -21.79
C ALA A 7 -9.96 8.72 -20.32
N PRO A 8 -10.90 8.61 -19.35
CA PRO A 8 -10.55 8.61 -17.93
C PRO A 8 -9.56 7.47 -17.66
N TRP A 9 -8.60 7.72 -16.78
CA TRP A 9 -7.62 6.69 -16.43
C TRP A 9 -8.30 5.54 -15.67
N PRO A 10 -7.98 4.28 -15.99
CA PRO A 10 -8.44 3.16 -15.19
C PRO A 10 -7.82 3.24 -13.79
N LEU A 11 -8.49 2.64 -12.81
CA LEU A 11 -8.07 2.70 -11.41
C LEU A 11 -6.65 2.14 -11.23
N GLU A 12 -6.28 1.06 -11.92
CA GLU A 12 -4.92 0.51 -11.83
C GLU A 12 -3.86 1.52 -12.30
N ARG A 13 -4.18 2.32 -13.33
CA ARG A 13 -3.27 3.35 -13.81
C ARG A 13 -3.17 4.50 -12.83
N LEU A 14 -4.28 4.93 -12.23
CA LEU A 14 -4.25 5.98 -11.21
C LEU A 14 -3.42 5.55 -10.00
N ILE A 15 -3.56 4.31 -9.56
CA ILE A 15 -2.75 3.74 -8.47
C ILE A 15 -1.27 3.73 -8.85
N LEU A 16 -0.92 3.23 -10.04
CA LEU A 16 0.46 3.17 -10.52
C LEU A 16 1.11 4.57 -10.58
N GLU A 17 0.44 5.53 -11.21
CA GLU A 17 0.94 6.90 -11.37
C GLU A 17 1.03 7.62 -10.01
N CYS A 18 0.10 7.35 -9.09
CA CYS A 18 0.13 7.85 -7.73
C CYS A 18 1.34 7.29 -6.96
N SER A 19 1.60 5.98 -7.05
CA SER A 19 2.79 5.36 -6.46
C SER A 19 4.06 6.00 -7.04
N ILE A 20 4.16 6.17 -8.36
CA ILE A 20 5.33 6.80 -8.98
C ILE A 20 5.54 8.23 -8.46
N ALA A 21 4.48 9.05 -8.43
CA ALA A 21 4.53 10.42 -7.95
C ALA A 21 4.92 10.53 -6.47
N LEU A 22 4.35 9.68 -5.60
CA LEU A 22 4.69 9.60 -4.19
C LEU A 22 6.13 9.13 -3.98
N GLY A 23 6.59 8.19 -4.82
CA GLY A 23 7.97 7.73 -4.85
C GLY A 23 8.94 8.85 -5.19
N TYR A 24 8.60 9.74 -6.12
CA TYR A 24 9.41 10.92 -6.42
C TYR A 24 9.41 11.96 -5.30
N ALA A 25 8.29 12.12 -4.59
CA ALA A 25 8.12 13.13 -3.55
C ALA A 25 8.88 12.84 -2.23
N LEU A 26 9.27 11.58 -1.97
CA LEU A 26 9.95 11.19 -0.73
C LEU A 26 11.46 10.96 -0.94
N ASP A 27 12.27 11.39 0.05
CA ASP A 27 13.74 11.26 0.06
C ASP A 27 14.22 9.80 0.04
N LYS A 28 15.38 9.54 -0.58
CA LYS A 28 15.93 8.18 -0.87
C LYS A 28 16.05 7.28 0.36
N SER A 29 16.31 7.84 1.55
CA SER A 29 16.47 7.07 2.79
C SER A 29 15.12 6.62 3.38
N THR A 30 14.10 7.48 3.29
CA THR A 30 12.72 7.20 3.70
C THR A 30 12.00 6.29 2.67
N ARG A 31 12.46 6.33 1.40
CA ARG A 31 11.99 5.54 0.25
C ARG A 31 12.11 4.02 0.40
N LEU A 32 13.04 3.50 1.18
CA LEU A 32 13.25 2.04 1.29
C LEU A 32 12.40 1.40 2.39
N THR A 33 12.01 2.17 3.41
CA THR A 33 11.30 1.63 4.59
C THR A 33 9.80 1.95 4.57
N TYR A 34 9.38 3.12 4.08
CA TYR A 34 7.95 3.46 3.95
C TYR A 34 7.33 2.83 2.68
N PHE A 35 8.04 2.93 1.55
CA PHE A 35 7.59 2.42 0.25
C PHE A 35 7.60 0.88 0.15
N SER A 36 8.25 0.17 1.08
CA SER A 36 8.29 -1.30 1.09
C SER A 36 7.08 -1.92 1.78
N ALA A 37 6.50 -1.28 2.79
CA ALA A 37 5.39 -1.86 3.56
C ALA A 37 4.10 -1.91 2.74
N LEU A 38 3.67 -0.78 2.16
CA LEU A 38 2.46 -0.74 1.34
C LEU A 38 2.62 -1.61 0.09
N ASN A 39 3.76 -1.54 -0.61
CA ASN A 39 3.97 -2.39 -1.78
C ASN A 39 3.99 -3.89 -1.43
N SER A 40 4.56 -4.26 -0.28
CA SER A 40 4.52 -5.65 0.18
C SER A 40 3.08 -6.09 0.48
N TYR A 41 2.27 -5.21 1.07
CA TYR A 41 0.86 -5.48 1.33
C TYR A 41 0.03 -5.56 0.04
N LEU A 42 0.21 -4.64 -0.90
CA LEU A 42 -0.47 -4.69 -2.21
C LEU A 42 -0.09 -5.94 -3.00
N ASN A 43 1.18 -6.33 -2.97
CA ASN A 43 1.62 -7.56 -3.61
C ASN A 43 1.04 -8.80 -2.93
N PHE A 44 0.96 -8.81 -1.60
CA PHE A 44 0.27 -9.86 -0.84
C PHE A 44 -1.22 -9.94 -1.22
N CYS A 45 -1.93 -8.81 -1.26
CA CYS A 45 -3.32 -8.76 -1.69
C CYS A 45 -3.48 -9.31 -3.10
N LYS A 46 -2.60 -8.94 -4.03
CA LYS A 46 -2.63 -9.45 -5.41
C LYS A 46 -2.32 -10.95 -5.50
N LEU A 47 -1.37 -11.44 -4.71
CA LEU A 47 -0.95 -12.85 -4.74
C LEU A 47 -2.02 -13.78 -4.15
N HIS A 48 -2.80 -13.29 -3.19
CA HIS A 48 -3.84 -14.06 -2.50
C HIS A 48 -5.27 -13.67 -2.88
N ASP A 49 -5.44 -12.80 -3.88
CA ASP A 49 -6.73 -12.27 -4.34
C ASP A 49 -7.57 -11.63 -3.21
N PHE A 50 -6.90 -10.90 -2.31
CA PHE A 50 -7.54 -10.13 -1.25
C PHE A 50 -7.85 -8.70 -1.69
N ALA A 51 -8.92 -8.15 -1.11
CA ALA A 51 -9.21 -6.73 -1.22
C ALA A 51 -8.06 -5.88 -0.65
N VAL A 52 -7.84 -4.71 -1.27
CA VAL A 52 -6.85 -3.73 -0.78
C VAL A 52 -7.31 -3.11 0.53
N GLU A 53 -8.61 -3.00 0.77
CA GLU A 53 -9.15 -2.54 2.05
C GLU A 53 -8.74 -3.53 3.17
N PRO A 54 -7.95 -3.08 4.15
CA PRO A 54 -7.47 -3.95 5.21
C PRO A 54 -8.60 -4.27 6.19
N THR A 55 -8.73 -5.55 6.51
CA THR A 55 -9.57 -6.06 7.61
C THR A 55 -8.67 -6.63 8.71
N PRO A 56 -9.19 -6.85 9.93
CA PRO A 56 -8.38 -7.44 11.01
C PRO A 56 -7.76 -8.79 10.58
N ASP A 57 -8.53 -9.58 9.83
CA ASP A 57 -8.08 -10.87 9.32
C ASP A 57 -7.01 -10.70 8.24
N THR A 58 -7.23 -9.80 7.27
CA THR A 58 -6.26 -9.54 6.19
C THR A 58 -4.91 -9.05 6.74
N LEU A 59 -4.93 -8.15 7.73
CA LEU A 59 -3.71 -7.69 8.40
C LEU A 59 -3.06 -8.80 9.22
N SER A 60 -3.84 -9.63 9.92
CA SER A 60 -3.31 -10.77 10.67
C SER A 60 -2.60 -11.77 9.74
N PHE A 61 -3.18 -12.05 8.57
CA PHE A 61 -2.55 -12.91 7.56
C PHE A 61 -1.29 -12.26 6.98
N PHE A 62 -1.33 -10.96 6.71
CA PHE A 62 -0.15 -10.24 6.25
C PHE A 62 1.00 -10.27 7.27
N VAL A 63 0.70 -10.13 8.56
CA VAL A 63 1.69 -10.25 9.65
C VAL A 63 2.36 -11.61 9.63
N VAL A 64 1.59 -12.70 9.53
CA VAL A 64 2.14 -14.06 9.46
C VAL A 64 3.00 -14.24 8.21
N PHE A 65 2.50 -13.79 7.05
CA PHE A 65 3.20 -13.86 5.77
C PHE A 65 4.54 -13.11 5.81
N ILE A 66 4.54 -11.85 6.26
CA ILE A 66 5.74 -11.02 6.23
C ILE A 66 6.74 -11.41 7.33
N SER A 67 6.28 -11.94 8.46
CA SER A 67 7.16 -12.42 9.55
C SER A 67 8.04 -13.61 9.12
N ALA A 68 7.66 -14.34 8.08
CA ALA A 68 8.53 -15.35 7.46
C ALA A 68 9.66 -14.75 6.60
N HIS A 69 9.55 -13.47 6.22
CA HIS A 69 10.43 -12.78 5.28
C HIS A 69 11.27 -11.66 5.93
N ILE A 70 10.80 -11.10 7.07
CA ILE A 70 11.46 -10.01 7.79
C ILE A 70 11.52 -10.25 9.29
N LYS A 71 12.36 -9.49 10.01
CA LYS A 71 12.43 -9.55 11.48
C LYS A 71 11.12 -9.05 12.11
N PRO A 72 10.59 -9.72 13.15
CA PRO A 72 9.29 -9.38 13.76
C PRO A 72 9.18 -7.94 14.29
N HIS A 73 10.30 -7.36 14.74
CA HIS A 73 10.33 -6.00 15.29
C HIS A 73 9.99 -4.91 14.24
N SER A 74 10.11 -5.23 12.95
CA SER A 74 9.79 -4.33 11.84
C SER A 74 8.32 -4.37 11.43
N VAL A 75 7.57 -5.40 11.85
CA VAL A 75 6.18 -5.63 11.43
C VAL A 75 5.24 -4.55 11.97
N ALA A 76 5.43 -4.12 13.22
CA ALA A 76 4.62 -3.04 13.80
C ALA A 76 4.77 -1.72 13.02
N SER A 77 5.99 -1.38 12.59
CA SER A 77 6.24 -0.20 11.75
C SER A 77 5.60 -0.34 10.36
N TYR A 78 5.57 -1.55 9.80
CA TYR A 78 4.91 -1.83 8.52
C TYR A 78 3.39 -1.62 8.62
N LEU A 79 2.75 -2.18 9.66
CA LEU A 79 1.32 -2.00 9.89
C LEU A 79 0.96 -0.52 10.05
N SER A 80 1.76 0.23 10.83
CA SER A 80 1.54 1.66 11.00
C SER A 80 1.69 2.43 9.66
N GLY A 81 2.67 2.07 8.84
CA GLY A 81 2.87 2.65 7.52
C GLY A 81 1.71 2.35 6.57
N ILE A 82 1.28 1.09 6.49
CA ILE A 82 0.14 0.66 5.66
C ILE A 82 -1.13 1.41 6.06
N CYS A 83 -1.45 1.44 7.36
CA CYS A 83 -2.66 2.13 7.84
C CYS A 83 -2.59 3.64 7.57
N SER A 84 -1.42 4.27 7.74
CA SER A 84 -1.24 5.70 7.47
C SER A 84 -1.39 6.04 5.98
N GLU A 85 -0.88 5.20 5.08
CA GLU A 85 -0.96 5.43 3.63
C GLU A 85 -2.34 5.11 3.05
N LEU A 86 -3.06 4.15 3.64
CA LEU A 86 -4.40 3.77 3.20
C LEU A 86 -5.50 4.64 3.79
N GLU A 87 -5.27 5.36 4.88
CA GLU A 87 -6.26 6.22 5.55
C GLU A 87 -6.98 7.22 4.64
N PRO A 88 -6.31 7.91 3.69
CA PRO A 88 -7.00 8.83 2.76
C PRO A 88 -8.02 8.14 1.86
N PHE A 89 -7.87 6.84 1.62
CA PHE A 89 -8.73 6.04 0.74
C PHE A 89 -9.74 5.19 1.52
N PHE A 90 -9.34 4.72 2.70
CA PHE A 90 -10.12 3.85 3.58
C PHE A 90 -10.13 4.44 5.00
N PRO A 91 -11.03 5.39 5.30
CA PRO A 91 -11.03 6.12 6.58
C PRO A 91 -11.18 5.21 7.81
N LYS A 92 -11.73 4.00 7.63
CA LYS A 92 -11.93 2.99 8.67
C LYS A 92 -10.68 2.15 8.95
N VAL A 93 -9.59 2.31 8.21
CA VAL A 93 -8.36 1.53 8.42
C VAL A 93 -7.80 1.70 9.84
N ARG A 94 -7.98 2.86 10.47
CA ARG A 94 -7.54 3.10 11.84
C ARG A 94 -8.27 2.25 12.88
N THR A 95 -9.51 1.85 12.63
CA THR A 95 -10.25 0.99 13.57
C THR A 95 -9.83 -0.47 13.50
N VAL A 96 -9.01 -0.83 12.52
CA VAL A 96 -8.53 -2.19 12.27
C VAL A 96 -7.14 -2.43 12.90
N ARG A 97 -6.48 -1.36 13.37
CA ARG A 97 -5.17 -1.40 14.04
C ARG A 97 -5.25 -1.99 15.45
#